data_AF-A0A2R6GU07-F1
#
_entry.id   AF-A0A2R6GU07-F1
#
_cell.length_a   1.000
_cell.length_b   1.000
_cell.length_c   1.000
_cell.angle_alpha   90.00
_cell.angle_beta   90.00
_cell.angle_gamma   90.00
#
_symmetry.space_group_name_H-M   'P 1'
#
loop_
_entity.id
_entity.type
_entity.pdbx_description
1 polymer ?
#
loop_
_entity_poly.entity_id
_entity_poly.type
_entity_poly.pdbx_seq_one_letter_code
_entity_poly.pdbx_strand_id
1 'polypeptide(L)'
;MPLNENFEQLDRDIELRDQEANIDQYDPTAGAKFFATDSGAIYSGDGSNWTLVGYAARAVGGDIGHYVSYANGLVDEPVNDFLFGDGETLEVTRVAFPIKGTPSEETIADATLRVYEGESLLVEVEGNTVRRAVGSDSAPWVAESGPVTVTVSNGTGSSIAAIPKVWANIRS
;
A
#
# COMPACT_ATOMS: atom_id res chain seq x y z
N MET A 1 41.03 -5.14 13.77
CA MET A 1 39.71 -4.58 13.44
C MET A 1 38.75 -5.06 14.51
N PRO A 2 38.31 -4.22 15.47
CA PRO A 2 37.32 -4.66 16.43
C PRO A 2 35.97 -4.80 15.72
N LEU A 3 35.29 -5.90 16.03
CA LEU A 3 34.07 -6.44 15.43
C LEU A 3 32.79 -5.68 15.85
N ASN A 4 32.92 -4.42 16.23
CA ASN A 4 31.94 -3.72 17.08
C ASN A 4 31.36 -2.47 16.39
N GLU A 5 32.15 -1.81 15.53
CA GLU A 5 31.75 -0.56 14.85
C GLU A 5 30.81 -0.79 13.66
N ASN A 6 30.70 -2.04 13.17
CA ASN A 6 29.80 -2.39 12.08
C ASN A 6 28.34 -2.55 12.53
N PHE A 7 28.08 -2.77 13.83
CA PHE A 7 26.71 -2.90 14.35
C PHE A 7 26.06 -1.54 14.63
N GLU A 8 26.82 -0.53 15.04
CA GLU A 8 26.32 0.84 15.21
C GLU A 8 25.89 1.51 13.89
N GLN A 9 26.39 1.02 12.75
CA GLN A 9 25.94 1.48 11.43
C GLN A 9 24.64 0.82 10.97
N LEU A 10 24.33 -0.39 11.44
CA LEU A 10 23.11 -1.12 11.06
C LEU A 10 21.87 -0.61 11.80
N ASP A 11 21.99 -0.16 13.05
CA ASP A 11 20.87 0.38 13.83
C ASP A 11 20.31 1.72 13.30
N ARG A 12 21.10 2.49 12.53
CA ARG A 12 20.60 3.72 11.87
C ARG A 12 19.71 3.46 10.65
N ASP A 13 19.78 2.27 10.07
CA ASP A 13 19.13 1.97 8.80
C ASP A 13 17.83 1.15 8.97
N ILE A 14 17.46 0.81 10.21
CA ILE A 14 16.22 0.08 10.48
C ILE A 14 15.09 1.09 10.72
N GLU A 15 14.16 1.12 9.78
CA GLU A 15 12.90 1.85 9.92
C GLU A 15 12.05 1.22 11.03
N LEU A 16 11.71 2.00 12.05
CA LEU A 16 10.74 1.64 13.07
C LEU A 16 9.34 1.69 12.47
N ARG A 17 8.51 0.67 12.73
CA ARG A 17 7.14 0.58 12.24
C ARG A 17 6.21 0.25 13.39
N ASP A 18 5.28 1.15 13.70
CA ASP A 18 4.26 0.96 14.74
C ASP A 18 3.08 1.93 14.52
N GLN A 19 2.07 1.92 15.40
CA GLN A 19 1.02 2.93 15.45
C GLN A 19 1.59 4.31 15.81
N GLU A 20 1.05 5.38 15.19
CA GLU A 20 1.53 6.75 15.41
C GLU A 20 1.55 7.15 16.90
N ALA A 21 0.55 6.67 17.65
CA ALA A 21 0.43 6.93 19.09
C ALA A 21 1.59 6.38 19.93
N ASN A 22 2.39 5.45 19.42
CA ASN A 22 3.52 4.84 20.12
C ASN A 22 4.86 5.50 19.81
N ILE A 23 4.89 6.57 19.00
CA ILE A 23 6.16 7.19 18.57
C ILE A 23 7.03 7.68 19.74
N ASP A 24 6.41 8.04 20.86
CA ASP A 24 7.08 8.46 22.10
C ASP A 24 7.72 7.31 22.89
N GLN A 25 7.47 6.06 22.50
CA GLN A 25 8.12 4.87 23.06
C GLN A 25 9.51 4.62 22.46
N TYR A 26 9.91 5.42 21.46
CA TYR A 26 11.16 5.28 20.73
C TYR A 26 12.01 6.54 20.80
N ASP A 27 13.32 6.36 21.04
CA ASP A 27 14.27 7.46 21.05
C ASP A 27 14.49 8.01 19.63
N PRO A 28 14.33 9.33 19.39
CA PRO A 28 14.50 9.95 18.08
C PRO A 28 15.99 10.15 17.73
N THR A 29 16.73 9.05 17.55
CA THR A 29 18.15 9.15 17.19
C THR A 29 18.33 9.81 15.83
N ALA A 30 19.45 10.53 15.63
CA ALA A 30 19.65 11.32 14.42
C ALA A 30 19.70 10.42 13.17
N GLY A 31 18.77 10.66 12.24
CA GLY A 31 18.61 9.88 11.01
C GLY A 31 17.69 8.67 11.13
N ALA A 32 17.19 8.34 12.33
CA ALA A 32 16.20 7.29 12.50
C ALA A 32 14.92 7.62 11.73
N LYS A 33 14.24 6.58 11.26
CA LYS A 33 12.94 6.70 10.61
C LYS A 33 11.90 5.96 11.43
N PHE A 34 10.75 6.60 11.61
CA PHE A 34 9.56 5.97 12.15
C PHE A 34 8.45 6.09 11.11
N PHE A 35 7.86 4.96 10.75
CA PHE A 35 6.70 4.89 9.87
C PHE A 35 5.49 4.46 10.69
N ALA A 36 4.57 5.41 10.86
CA ALA A 36 3.27 5.14 11.45
C ALA A 36 2.44 4.27 10.50
N THR A 37 2.22 3.01 10.85
CA THR A 37 1.54 2.05 9.94
C THR A 37 0.05 2.31 9.79
N ASP A 38 -0.55 3.04 10.74
CA ASP A 38 -1.97 3.39 10.81
C ASP A 38 -2.30 4.72 10.11
N SER A 39 -1.47 5.75 10.29
CA SER A 39 -1.68 7.07 9.67
C SER A 39 -0.84 7.32 8.43
N GLY A 40 0.22 6.54 8.24
CA GLY A 40 1.17 6.66 7.14
C GLY A 40 2.21 7.74 7.35
N ALA A 41 2.16 8.42 8.50
CA ALA A 41 3.11 9.46 8.84
C ALA A 41 4.53 8.89 8.89
N ILE A 42 5.43 9.52 8.13
CA ILE A 42 6.86 9.22 8.14
C ILE A 42 7.53 10.32 8.95
N TYR A 43 8.21 9.91 10.00
CA TYR A 43 8.97 10.77 10.88
C TYR A 43 10.47 10.51 10.72
N SER A 44 11.27 11.57 10.84
CA SER A 44 12.72 11.50 10.96
C SER A 44 13.13 11.97 12.35
N GLY A 45 13.99 11.21 13.02
CA GLY A 45 14.65 11.61 14.25
C GLY A 45 15.81 12.57 13.97
N ASP A 46 15.94 13.65 14.75
CA ASP A 46 17.03 14.61 14.66
C ASP A 46 18.09 14.46 15.78
N GLY A 47 17.92 13.48 16.65
CA GLY A 47 18.70 13.27 17.88
C GLY A 47 18.00 13.79 19.14
N SER A 48 16.86 14.46 19.03
CA SER A 48 16.10 15.01 20.15
C SER A 48 14.59 14.95 19.96
N ASN A 49 14.10 15.05 18.73
CA ASN A 49 12.67 15.04 18.40
C ASN A 49 12.40 14.20 17.15
N TRP A 50 11.20 13.63 17.10
CA TRP A 50 10.60 13.14 15.88
C TRP A 50 10.00 14.30 15.10
N THR A 51 10.45 14.50 13.87
CA THR A 51 9.88 15.50 12.95
C THR A 51 9.12 14.80 11.84
N LEU A 52 7.85 15.17 11.64
CA LEU A 52 7.06 14.69 10.51
C LEU A 52 7.71 15.17 9.21
N VAL A 53 8.16 14.24 8.37
CA VAL A 53 8.82 14.54 7.09
C VAL A 53 7.94 14.24 5.87
N GLY A 54 6.85 13.49 6.06
CA GLY A 54 5.88 13.23 5.02
C GLY A 54 4.88 12.19 5.44
N TYR A 55 4.07 11.73 4.47
CA TYR A 55 3.22 10.58 4.64
C TYR A 55 3.49 9.63 3.47
N ALA A 56 3.51 8.32 3.72
CA ALA A 56 3.39 7.35 2.63
C ALA A 56 2.08 7.67 1.88
N ALA A 57 2.20 7.80 0.55
CA ALA A 57 1.22 8.31 -0.40
C ALA A 57 -0.20 8.60 0.18
N ARG A 58 -0.40 9.81 0.73
CA ARG A 58 -1.76 10.37 0.87
C ARG A 58 -2.27 10.65 -0.53
N ALA A 59 -3.00 9.69 -1.09
CA ALA A 59 -3.43 9.72 -2.47
C ALA A 59 -4.50 10.80 -2.69
N VAL A 60 -4.10 12.02 -3.05
CA VAL A 60 -5.02 13.04 -3.56
C VAL A 60 -5.16 12.87 -5.08
N GLY A 61 -5.79 11.77 -5.50
CA GLY A 61 -6.12 11.50 -6.91
C GLY A 61 -4.93 11.10 -7.79
N GLY A 62 -4.88 9.84 -8.25
CA GLY A 62 -3.85 9.40 -9.20
C GLY A 62 -3.85 7.91 -9.53
N ASP A 63 -3.09 7.55 -10.56
CA ASP A 63 -2.74 6.16 -10.90
C ASP A 63 -1.63 5.70 -9.95
N ILE A 64 -1.98 4.85 -8.99
CA ILE A 64 -1.03 4.35 -8.00
C ILE A 64 -0.76 2.90 -8.34
N GLY A 65 0.31 2.70 -9.11
CA GLY A 65 0.72 1.40 -9.59
C GLY A 65 2.22 1.35 -9.84
N HIS A 66 2.90 0.39 -9.24
CA HIS A 66 4.31 0.11 -9.50
C HIS A 66 4.44 -1.10 -10.42
N TYR A 67 5.39 -1.05 -11.36
CA TYR A 67 5.72 -2.21 -12.19
C TYR A 67 6.46 -3.23 -11.34
N VAL A 68 5.89 -4.42 -11.16
CA VAL A 68 6.47 -5.47 -10.34
C VAL A 68 6.34 -6.82 -11.05
N SER A 69 7.37 -7.65 -10.92
CA SER A 69 7.28 -9.07 -11.27
C SER A 69 6.83 -9.83 -10.03
N TYR A 70 5.61 -10.36 -10.07
CA TYR A 70 5.03 -11.09 -8.96
C TYR A 70 5.40 -12.58 -9.07
N ALA A 71 5.96 -13.11 -7.98
CA ALA A 71 6.33 -14.52 -7.88
C ALA A 71 5.09 -15.44 -7.89
N ASN A 72 5.29 -16.73 -8.14
CA ASN A 72 4.26 -17.75 -7.92
C ASN A 72 4.07 -18.00 -6.42
N GLY A 73 2.85 -18.36 -6.02
CA GLY A 73 2.48 -18.69 -4.65
C GLY A 73 2.23 -17.47 -3.77
N LEU A 74 2.03 -16.29 -4.34
CA LEU A 74 1.64 -15.11 -3.55
C LEU A 74 0.18 -15.25 -3.13
N VAL A 75 -0.08 -14.95 -1.86
CA VAL A 75 -1.41 -14.98 -1.26
C VAL A 75 -1.62 -13.67 -0.52
N ASP A 76 -2.50 -12.84 -1.06
CA ASP A 76 -2.87 -11.52 -0.54
C ASP A 76 -1.66 -10.68 -0.09
N GLU A 77 -0.63 -10.62 -0.93
CA GLU A 77 0.55 -9.81 -0.69
C GLU A 77 0.19 -8.31 -0.80
N PRO A 78 0.38 -7.50 0.25
CA PRO A 78 0.11 -6.06 0.20
C PRO A 78 0.99 -5.35 -0.84
N VAL A 79 0.38 -4.54 -1.71
CA VAL A 79 1.09 -3.76 -2.73
C VAL A 79 0.89 -2.25 -2.57
N ASN A 80 -0.18 -1.82 -1.91
CA ASN A 80 -0.42 -0.42 -1.54
C ASN A 80 -1.28 -0.36 -0.28
N ASP A 81 -1.01 0.62 0.58
CA ASP A 81 -1.87 0.98 1.71
C ASP A 81 -2.30 2.43 1.57
N PHE A 82 -3.61 2.68 1.72
CA PHE A 82 -4.20 4.01 1.72
C PHE A 82 -4.62 4.38 3.13
N LEU A 83 -4.15 5.55 3.56
CA LEU A 83 -4.29 6.04 4.92
C LEU A 83 -4.92 7.44 4.85
N PHE A 84 -5.98 7.63 5.62
CA PHE A 84 -6.79 8.85 5.67
C PHE A 84 -7.28 9.07 7.10
N GLY A 85 -7.53 10.33 7.46
CA GLY A 85 -7.84 10.75 8.82
C GLY A 85 -9.32 10.63 9.20
N ASP A 86 -9.62 10.97 10.46
CA ASP A 86 -10.99 10.93 10.99
C ASP A 86 -11.95 11.82 10.18
N GLY A 87 -13.08 11.24 9.78
CA GLY A 87 -14.08 11.93 8.95
C GLY A 87 -13.71 12.04 7.47
N GLU A 88 -12.51 11.58 7.07
CA GLU A 88 -12.17 11.41 5.67
C GLU A 88 -12.68 10.04 5.16
N THR A 89 -13.00 9.96 3.86
CA THR A 89 -13.35 8.70 3.19
C THR A 89 -12.49 8.50 1.95
N LEU A 90 -12.13 7.26 1.64
CA LEU A 90 -11.45 6.91 0.39
C LEU A 90 -12.45 6.41 -0.65
N GLU A 91 -12.60 7.14 -1.74
CA GLU A 91 -13.39 6.76 -2.91
C GLU A 91 -12.51 6.07 -3.96
N VAL A 92 -12.53 4.75 -4.04
CA VAL A 92 -11.93 4.01 -5.16
C VAL A 92 -12.86 4.10 -6.37
N THR A 93 -12.37 4.67 -7.47
CA THR A 93 -13.16 4.97 -8.68
C THR A 93 -12.87 4.00 -9.82
N ARG A 94 -11.67 3.41 -9.82
CA ARG A 94 -11.24 2.45 -10.83
C ARG A 94 -10.13 1.59 -10.27
N VAL A 95 -10.08 0.35 -10.72
CA VAL A 95 -8.97 -0.57 -10.52
C VAL A 95 -8.66 -1.31 -11.83
N ALA A 96 -7.41 -1.68 -12.03
CA ALA A 96 -6.96 -2.47 -13.17
C ALA A 96 -5.73 -3.29 -12.80
N PHE A 97 -5.59 -4.47 -13.39
CA PHE A 97 -4.41 -5.32 -13.20
C PHE A 97 -3.76 -5.70 -14.53
N PRO A 98 -3.19 -4.71 -15.28
CA PRO A 98 -2.56 -4.98 -16.56
C PRO A 98 -1.39 -5.97 -16.46
N ILE A 99 -1.42 -7.04 -17.25
CA ILE A 99 -0.36 -8.05 -17.35
C ILE A 99 0.39 -7.85 -18.67
N LYS A 100 1.73 -7.77 -18.60
CA LYS A 100 2.58 -7.52 -19.76
C LYS A 100 2.48 -8.66 -20.78
N GLY A 101 2.21 -8.32 -22.03
CA GLY A 101 2.16 -9.28 -23.14
C GLY A 101 0.82 -10.00 -23.26
N THR A 102 -0.14 -9.71 -22.38
CA THR A 102 -1.49 -10.25 -22.44
C THR A 102 -2.44 -9.20 -23.04
N PRO A 103 -3.24 -9.54 -24.07
CA PRO A 103 -4.30 -8.66 -24.57
C PRO A 103 -5.30 -8.28 -23.48
N SER A 104 -5.86 -7.07 -23.52
CA SER A 104 -6.78 -6.54 -22.49
C SER A 104 -8.09 -7.32 -22.31
N GLU A 105 -8.43 -8.19 -23.27
CA GLU A 105 -9.65 -9.00 -23.24
C GLU A 105 -9.40 -10.42 -22.73
N GLU A 106 -8.13 -10.82 -22.56
CA GLU A 106 -7.75 -12.15 -22.09
C GLU A 106 -7.59 -12.13 -20.57
N THR A 107 -8.42 -12.91 -19.89
CA THR A 107 -8.37 -13.04 -18.42
C THR A 107 -7.40 -14.16 -18.06
N ILE A 108 -6.47 -13.87 -17.14
CA ILE A 108 -5.61 -14.88 -16.50
C ILE A 108 -6.17 -15.12 -15.11
N ALA A 109 -6.83 -16.27 -14.90
CA ALA A 109 -7.51 -16.59 -13.64
C ALA A 109 -6.55 -16.71 -12.45
N ASP A 110 -5.26 -16.93 -12.71
CA ASP A 110 -4.27 -17.26 -11.69
C ASP A 110 -3.71 -16.03 -10.95
N ALA A 111 -4.16 -14.82 -11.31
CA ALA A 111 -3.78 -13.60 -10.61
C ALA A 111 -5.00 -12.75 -10.26
N THR A 112 -5.02 -12.23 -9.04
CA THR A 112 -6.14 -11.44 -8.52
C THR A 112 -5.64 -10.21 -7.79
N LEU A 113 -6.24 -9.06 -8.09
CA LEU A 113 -6.08 -7.81 -7.35
C LEU A 113 -7.30 -7.62 -6.44
N ARG A 114 -7.05 -7.38 -5.15
CA ARG A 114 -8.10 -7.11 -4.16
C ARG A 114 -7.86 -5.78 -3.47
N VAL A 115 -8.96 -5.15 -3.06
CA VAL A 115 -8.95 -3.94 -2.23
C VAL A 115 -9.78 -4.22 -0.99
N TYR A 116 -9.17 -4.07 0.18
CA TYR A 116 -9.77 -4.33 1.48
C TYR A 116 -9.87 -3.04 2.30
N GLU A 117 -10.97 -2.87 3.03
CA GLU A 117 -11.10 -1.94 4.16
C GLU A 117 -11.04 -2.77 5.45
N GLY A 118 -9.92 -2.70 6.16
CA GLY A 118 -9.63 -3.68 7.22
C GLY A 118 -9.70 -5.12 6.68
N GLU A 119 -10.63 -5.92 7.17
CA GLU A 119 -10.88 -7.30 6.69
C GLU A 119 -11.99 -7.39 5.62
N SER A 120 -12.65 -6.28 5.29
CA SER A 120 -13.80 -6.26 4.37
C SER A 120 -13.34 -6.08 2.93
N LEU A 121 -13.67 -7.04 2.05
CA LEU A 121 -13.37 -6.95 0.61
C LEU A 121 -14.28 -5.92 -0.07
N LEU A 122 -13.70 -4.85 -0.61
CA LEU A 122 -14.41 -3.83 -1.37
C LEU A 122 -14.48 -4.17 -2.86
N VAL A 123 -13.34 -4.61 -3.43
CA VAL A 123 -13.19 -4.83 -4.86
C VAL A 123 -12.30 -6.02 -5.13
N GLU A 124 -12.69 -6.83 -6.11
CA GLU A 124 -11.88 -7.90 -6.68
C GLU A 124 -11.88 -7.80 -8.21
N VAL A 125 -10.70 -8.03 -8.79
CA VAL A 125 -10.44 -8.04 -10.22
C VAL A 125 -9.49 -9.18 -10.54
N GLU A 126 -9.90 -10.09 -11.42
CA GLU A 126 -9.10 -11.22 -11.87
C GLU A 126 -8.38 -10.90 -13.20
N GLY A 127 -7.15 -11.38 -13.34
CA GLY A 127 -6.38 -11.31 -14.56
C GLY A 127 -6.18 -9.90 -15.11
N ASN A 128 -6.25 -9.76 -16.44
CA ASN A 128 -5.98 -8.51 -17.14
C ASN A 128 -7.20 -7.57 -17.22
N THR A 129 -8.14 -7.67 -16.27
CA THR A 129 -9.42 -6.96 -16.36
C THR A 129 -9.34 -5.56 -15.74
N VAL A 130 -10.26 -4.69 -16.18
CA VAL A 130 -10.40 -3.32 -15.67
C VAL A 130 -11.81 -3.18 -15.09
N ARG A 131 -11.91 -2.73 -13.84
CA ARG A 131 -13.20 -2.45 -13.20
C ARG A 131 -13.31 -0.96 -12.91
N ARG A 132 -14.41 -0.35 -13.37
CA ARG A 132 -14.66 1.10 -13.28
C ARG A 132 -15.99 1.38 -12.61
N ALA A 133 -16.06 2.50 -11.91
CA ALA A 133 -17.30 3.10 -11.46
C ALA A 133 -18.14 3.61 -12.64
N VAL A 134 -19.29 3.01 -12.96
CA VAL A 134 -20.17 3.49 -14.04
C VAL A 134 -21.67 3.57 -13.70
N GLY A 135 -22.10 3.20 -12.48
CA GLY A 135 -23.49 3.41 -12.05
C GLY A 135 -24.00 2.43 -10.99
N SER A 136 -24.72 3.00 -10.01
CA SER A 136 -25.62 2.50 -8.94
C SER A 136 -25.48 1.13 -8.25
N ASP A 137 -24.64 0.18 -8.66
CA ASP A 137 -24.53 -1.12 -7.96
C ASP A 137 -23.18 -1.43 -7.30
N SER A 138 -22.24 -0.48 -7.26
CA SER A 138 -21.10 -0.38 -6.31
C SER A 138 -19.95 0.40 -6.95
N ALA A 139 -20.11 1.71 -7.10
CA ALA A 139 -18.98 2.63 -7.14
C ALA A 139 -19.43 4.12 -7.05
N PRO A 140 -18.60 5.05 -6.54
CA PRO A 140 -17.26 4.80 -5.99
C PRO A 140 -17.32 3.79 -4.83
N TRP A 141 -16.35 2.88 -4.75
CA TRP A 141 -16.22 2.01 -3.58
C TRP A 141 -15.65 2.89 -2.49
N VAL A 142 -16.49 3.24 -1.52
CA VAL A 142 -16.14 4.16 -0.45
C VAL A 142 -15.71 3.34 0.75
N ALA A 143 -14.49 3.58 1.22
CA ALA A 143 -14.06 3.18 2.55
C ALA A 143 -14.25 4.36 3.50
N GLU A 144 -14.94 4.11 4.61
CA GLU A 144 -15.21 5.10 5.66
C GLU A 144 -14.20 4.97 6.82
N SER A 145 -13.38 3.92 6.80
CA SER A 145 -12.35 3.60 7.78
C SER A 145 -11.04 3.15 7.11
N GLY A 146 -9.92 3.46 7.75
CA GLY A 146 -8.58 3.05 7.31
C GLY A 146 -7.96 1.99 8.23
N PRO A 147 -6.90 1.29 7.78
CA PRO A 147 -6.29 1.39 6.45
C PRO A 147 -7.12 0.69 5.36
N VAL A 148 -7.00 1.18 4.12
CA VAL A 148 -7.44 0.43 2.93
C VAL A 148 -6.23 -0.20 2.27
N THR A 149 -6.17 -1.53 2.23
CA THR A 149 -5.02 -2.27 1.69
C THR A 149 -5.37 -2.89 0.34
N VAL A 150 -4.48 -2.71 -0.62
CA VAL A 150 -4.54 -3.37 -1.93
C VAL A 150 -3.60 -4.55 -1.90
N THR A 151 -4.11 -5.74 -2.22
CA THR A 151 -3.30 -6.96 -2.24
C THR A 151 -3.30 -7.63 -3.61
N VAL A 152 -2.25 -8.40 -3.87
CA VAL A 152 -2.13 -9.25 -5.05
C VAL A 152 -1.97 -10.69 -4.62
N SER A 153 -2.77 -11.56 -5.23
CA SER A 153 -2.61 -13.01 -5.17
C SER A 153 -2.14 -13.54 -6.53
N ASN A 154 -1.20 -14.48 -6.51
CA ASN A 154 -0.77 -15.27 -7.67
C ASN A 154 -0.53 -16.71 -7.21
N GLY A 155 -1.61 -17.46 -7.00
CA GLY A 155 -1.57 -18.75 -6.29
C GLY A 155 -1.28 -19.96 -7.18
N THR A 156 -1.48 -19.86 -8.50
CA THR A 156 -1.52 -21.02 -9.38
C THR A 156 -0.91 -20.76 -10.75
N GLY A 157 0.42 -20.60 -10.88
CA GLY A 157 1.02 -20.49 -12.21
C GLY A 157 2.41 -19.88 -12.20
N SER A 158 3.02 -19.67 -13.36
CA SER A 158 4.33 -19.02 -13.45
C SER A 158 4.30 -17.59 -12.86
N SER A 159 5.48 -17.04 -12.57
CA SER A 159 5.59 -15.62 -12.23
C SER A 159 5.00 -14.74 -13.33
N ILE A 160 4.30 -13.67 -12.95
CA ILE A 160 3.70 -12.72 -13.90
C ILE A 160 4.31 -11.33 -13.75
N ALA A 161 4.40 -10.61 -14.86
CA ALA A 161 4.79 -9.21 -14.85
C ALA A 161 3.53 -8.35 -14.99
N ALA A 162 3.18 -7.62 -13.93
CA ALA A 162 1.95 -6.84 -13.88
C ALA A 162 2.18 -5.45 -13.29
N ILE A 163 1.24 -4.55 -13.54
CA ILE A 163 1.20 -3.22 -12.95
C ILE A 163 -0.19 -3.06 -12.32
N PRO A 164 -0.43 -3.45 -11.06
CA PRO A 164 -1.69 -3.14 -10.40
C PRO A 164 -1.88 -1.62 -10.41
N LYS A 165 -3.08 -1.16 -10.74
CA LYS A 165 -3.42 0.26 -10.78
C LYS A 165 -4.69 0.49 -10.00
N VAL A 166 -4.62 1.40 -9.04
CA VAL A 166 -5.78 1.86 -8.27
C VAL A 166 -5.90 3.36 -8.44
N TRP A 167 -7.11 3.82 -8.76
CA TRP A 167 -7.46 5.23 -8.82
C TRP A 167 -8.45 5.55 -7.72
N ALA A 168 -8.02 6.35 -6.76
CA ALA A 168 -8.81 6.71 -5.60
C ALA A 168 -8.74 8.21 -5.30
N ASN A 169 -9.76 8.73 -4.61
CA ASN A 169 -9.80 10.10 -4.07
C ASN A 169 -10.03 10.03 -2.56
N ILE A 170 -9.37 10.91 -1.80
CA ILE A 170 -9.72 11.16 -0.41
C ILE A 170 -10.74 12.32 -0.36
N ARG A 171 -11.83 12.14 0.39
CA ARG A 171 -12.89 13.13 0.63
C ARG A 171 -12.97 13.45 2.11
N SER A 172 -13.51 14.62 2.44
CA SER A 172 -13.78 15.13 3.79
C SER A 172 -15.23 15.62 3.91
#